data_AF-A0A443SRT2-F1
#
_entry.id   AF-A0A443SRT2-F1
#
_cell.length_a   1.000
_cell.length_b   1.000
_cell.length_c   1.000
_cell.angle_alpha   90.00
_cell.angle_beta   90.00
_cell.angle_gamma   90.00
#
_symmetry.space_group_name_H-M   'P 1'
#
loop_
_entity.id
_entity.type
_entity.pdbx_description
1 polymer ?
#
loop_
_entity_poly.entity_id
_entity_poly.type
_entity_poly.pdbx_seq_one_letter_code
_entity_poly.pdbx_strand_id
1 'polypeptide(L)'
;MDRKTDNGDSCKHSVSLDADNCLSLASILEAFNGPINEEQAWALCYQTAKCIQSVHQKYQLYSISDAKYMFVHKDGSVHEKTITFTGRLCTVYTNIK
;
A
#
# COMPACT_ATOMS: atom_id res chain seq x y z
N MET A 1 -36.80 24.63 -26.31
CA MET A 1 -35.36 24.87 -26.08
C MET A 1 -35.02 24.20 -24.76
N ASP A 2 -34.91 22.89 -24.82
CA ASP A 2 -34.66 22.01 -23.69
C ASP A 2 -33.19 22.13 -23.25
N ARG A 3 -32.95 22.69 -22.06
CA ARG A 3 -31.64 22.59 -21.41
C ARG A 3 -31.59 21.24 -20.72
N LYS A 4 -30.99 20.26 -21.38
CA LYS A 4 -30.60 18.99 -20.78
C LYS A 4 -29.45 19.27 -19.81
N THR A 5 -29.74 19.28 -18.52
CA THR A 5 -28.73 19.19 -17.46
C THR A 5 -28.13 17.79 -17.49
N ASP A 6 -26.93 17.67 -18.02
CA ASP A 6 -26.17 16.42 -17.98
C ASP A 6 -25.60 16.23 -16.57
N ASN A 7 -26.24 15.32 -15.84
CA ASN A 7 -25.80 14.79 -14.56
C ASN A 7 -24.66 13.80 -14.86
N GLY A 8 -23.43 14.30 -14.86
CA GLY A 8 -22.22 13.48 -14.99
C GLY A 8 -21.64 13.11 -13.63
N ASP A 9 -22.16 12.04 -13.02
CA ASP A 9 -21.47 11.33 -11.93
C ASP A 9 -20.10 10.85 -12.44
N SER A 10 -19.04 11.54 -12.05
CA SER A 10 -17.69 10.99 -12.09
C SER A 10 -17.15 11.05 -10.68
N CYS A 11 -17.33 9.95 -9.95
CA CYS A 11 -16.70 9.69 -8.67
C CYS A 11 -15.19 9.74 -8.87
N LYS A 12 -14.60 10.93 -8.73
CA LYS A 12 -13.14 11.12 -8.66
C LYS A 12 -12.67 10.35 -7.44
N HIS A 13 -12.14 9.13 -7.65
CA HIS A 13 -11.38 8.45 -6.61
C HIS A 13 -10.13 9.29 -6.36
N SER A 14 -10.21 10.21 -5.39
CA SER A 14 -9.07 11.00 -4.97
C SER A 14 -8.16 10.11 -4.14
N VAL A 15 -7.20 9.47 -4.82
CA VAL A 15 -6.16 8.68 -4.17
C VAL A 15 -5.17 9.65 -3.52
N SER A 16 -5.22 9.74 -2.20
CA SER A 16 -4.31 10.59 -1.40
C SER A 16 -3.18 9.77 -0.81
N LEU A 17 -1.97 10.32 -0.84
CA LEU A 17 -0.83 9.77 -0.11
C LEU A 17 -1.11 9.75 1.40
N ASP A 18 -0.60 8.73 2.09
CA ASP A 18 -0.59 8.72 3.55
C ASP A 18 0.52 9.64 4.13
N ALA A 19 0.64 9.65 5.47
CA ALA A 19 1.63 10.47 6.17
C ALA A 19 3.09 10.14 5.79
N ASP A 20 3.35 8.92 5.30
CA ASP A 20 4.66 8.47 4.84
C ASP A 20 4.82 8.64 3.32
N ASN A 21 3.98 9.44 2.66
CA ASN A 21 3.97 9.62 1.21
C ASN A 21 3.77 8.31 0.42
N CYS A 22 3.05 7.33 0.99
CA CYS A 22 2.80 6.03 0.37
C CYS A 22 1.35 5.85 -0.08
N LEU A 23 1.15 4.89 -0.99
CA LEU A 23 -0.15 4.34 -1.39
C LEU A 23 -0.17 2.84 -1.20
N SER A 24 -1.33 2.29 -0.86
CA SER A 24 -1.51 0.84 -0.86
C SER A 24 -1.61 0.32 -2.31
N LEU A 25 -1.13 -0.90 -2.55
CA LEU A 25 -1.28 -1.57 -3.85
C LEU A 25 -2.77 -1.74 -4.20
N ALA A 26 -3.63 -1.98 -3.21
CA ALA A 26 -5.08 -2.03 -3.42
C ALA A 26 -5.62 -0.71 -4.01
N SER A 27 -5.25 0.43 -3.44
CA SER A 27 -5.66 1.75 -3.94
C SER A 27 -5.11 2.04 -5.34
N ILE A 28 -3.90 1.56 -5.65
CA ILE A 28 -3.31 1.65 -6.98
C ILE A 28 -4.15 0.85 -7.99
N LEU A 29 -4.46 -0.40 -7.69
CA LEU A 29 -5.26 -1.28 -8.54
C LEU A 29 -6.67 -0.71 -8.78
N GLU A 30 -7.30 -0.16 -7.74
CA GLU A 30 -8.59 0.53 -7.84
C GLU A 30 -8.50 1.76 -8.75
N ALA A 31 -7.46 2.58 -8.61
CA ALA A 31 -7.27 3.79 -9.42
C ALA A 31 -7.08 3.50 -10.91
N PHE A 32 -6.34 2.43 -11.23
CA PHE A 32 -6.12 1.99 -12.60
C PHE A 32 -7.28 1.15 -13.16
N ASN A 33 -8.24 0.77 -12.31
CA ASN A 33 -9.37 -0.10 -12.66
C ASN A 33 -8.92 -1.38 -13.39
N GLY A 34 -7.83 -1.98 -12.93
CA GLY A 34 -7.22 -3.12 -13.61
C GLY A 34 -5.99 -3.70 -12.91
N PRO A 35 -5.52 -4.87 -13.35
CA PRO A 35 -4.30 -5.47 -12.83
C PRO A 35 -3.05 -4.69 -13.27
N ILE A 36 -1.96 -4.87 -12.53
CA ILE A 36 -0.65 -4.41 -12.98
C ILE A 36 -0.13 -5.27 -14.13
N ASN A 37 0.70 -4.69 -15.00
CA ASN A 37 1.37 -5.41 -16.07
C ASN A 37 2.61 -6.18 -15.58
N GLU A 38 3.28 -6.91 -16.47
CA GLU A 38 4.43 -7.74 -16.14
C GLU A 38 5.62 -6.91 -15.63
N GLU A 39 5.97 -5.81 -16.30
CA GLU A 39 7.05 -4.93 -15.87
C GLU A 39 6.82 -4.35 -14.47
N GLN A 40 5.58 -3.96 -14.18
CA GLN A 40 5.18 -3.47 -12.87
C GLN A 40 5.27 -4.57 -11.81
N ALA A 41 4.84 -5.79 -12.12
CA ALA A 41 4.97 -6.93 -11.22
C ALA A 41 6.45 -7.23 -10.91
N TRP A 42 7.32 -7.23 -11.92
CA TRP A 42 8.76 -7.40 -11.74
C TRP A 42 9.39 -6.29 -10.90
N ALA A 43 9.05 -5.03 -11.18
CA ALA A 43 9.52 -3.89 -10.39
C ALA A 43 9.09 -4.02 -8.92
N LEU A 44 7.85 -4.40 -8.68
CA LEU A 44 7.30 -4.58 -7.33
C LEU A 44 8.02 -5.70 -6.57
N CYS A 45 8.24 -6.85 -7.21
CA CYS A 45 9.02 -7.95 -6.65
C CYS A 45 10.45 -7.51 -6.30
N TYR A 46 11.13 -6.82 -7.22
CA TYR A 46 12.49 -6.32 -7.01
C TYR A 46 12.57 -5.34 -5.82
N GLN A 47 11.68 -4.35 -5.78
CA GLN A 47 11.65 -3.36 -4.70
C GLN A 47 11.29 -4.00 -3.36
N THR A 48 10.42 -5.01 -3.35
CA THR A 48 10.10 -5.77 -2.13
C THR A 48 11.31 -6.54 -1.62
N ALA A 49 12.02 -7.26 -2.50
CA ALA A 49 13.23 -7.98 -2.13
C ALA A 49 14.33 -7.03 -1.61
N LYS A 50 14.50 -5.88 -2.26
CA LYS A 50 15.43 -4.82 -1.82
C LYS A 50 15.05 -4.26 -0.45
N CYS A 51 13.75 -4.05 -0.20
CA CYS A 51 13.25 -3.64 1.11
C CYS A 51 13.55 -4.71 2.17
N ILE A 52 13.24 -5.98 1.92
CA ILE A 52 13.57 -7.09 2.83
C ILE A 52 15.06 -7.10 3.15
N GLN A 53 15.92 -6.98 2.13
CA GLN A 53 17.36 -6.96 2.33
C GLN A 53 17.81 -5.81 3.25
N SER A 54 17.20 -4.62 3.16
CA SER A 54 17.59 -3.47 3.99
C SER A 54 17.11 -3.56 5.45
N VAL A 55 16.03 -4.32 5.73
CA VAL A 55 15.37 -4.35 7.04
C VAL A 55 15.48 -5.68 7.79
N HIS A 56 15.83 -6.80 7.13
CA HIS A 56 15.81 -8.15 7.73
C HIS A 56 16.70 -8.33 8.97
N GLN A 57 17.75 -7.53 9.13
CA GLN A 57 18.62 -7.57 10.31
C GLN A 57 18.12 -6.69 11.46
N LYS A 58 17.19 -5.76 11.19
CA LYS A 58 16.74 -4.74 12.13
C LYS A 58 15.38 -5.07 12.73
N TYR A 59 14.52 -5.79 11.99
CA TYR A 59 13.14 -6.03 12.38
C TYR A 59 12.73 -7.48 12.15
N GLN A 60 11.76 -7.93 12.94
CA GLN A 60 11.02 -9.15 12.62
C GLN A 60 10.16 -8.91 11.38
N LEU A 61 10.22 -9.85 10.44
CA LEU A 61 9.52 -9.77 9.17
C LEU A 61 8.19 -10.52 9.23
N TYR A 62 7.21 -10.00 8.50
CA TYR A 62 5.87 -10.56 8.38
C TYR A 62 5.54 -10.85 6.91
N SER A 63 4.72 -11.89 6.71
CA SER A 63 4.21 -12.23 5.38
C SER A 63 3.13 -11.24 4.96
N ILE A 64 3.21 -10.79 3.70
CA ILE A 64 2.21 -9.94 3.08
C ILE A 64 1.06 -10.83 2.60
N SER A 65 -0.09 -10.76 3.28
CA SER A 65 -1.24 -11.62 2.97
C SER A 65 -2.24 -11.00 1.97
N ASP A 66 -2.15 -9.68 1.73
CA ASP A 66 -3.13 -8.91 0.96
C ASP A 66 -2.48 -7.64 0.37
N ALA A 67 -2.94 -7.21 -0.81
CA ALA A 67 -2.48 -6.00 -1.49
C ALA A 67 -2.70 -4.72 -0.65
N LYS A 68 -3.68 -4.69 0.25
CA LYS A 68 -3.90 -3.54 1.14
C LYS A 68 -2.78 -3.31 2.16
N TYR A 69 -1.97 -4.34 2.42
CA TYR A 69 -0.82 -4.26 3.32
C TYR A 69 0.49 -3.93 2.59
N MET A 70 0.44 -3.77 1.27
CA MET A 70 1.59 -3.45 0.45
C MET A 70 1.64 -1.97 0.14
N PHE A 71 2.66 -1.27 0.62
CA PHE A 71 2.78 0.18 0.51
C PHE A 71 3.91 0.58 -0.42
N VAL A 72 3.56 1.34 -1.46
CA VAL A 72 4.49 1.89 -2.45
C VAL A 72 4.63 3.39 -2.20
N HIS A 73 5.86 3.84 -1.97
CA HIS A 73 6.19 5.25 -1.82
C HIS A 73 6.14 5.96 -3.18
N LYS A 74 5.94 7.28 -3.20
CA LYS A 74 5.85 8.08 -4.45
C LYS A 74 7.08 8.01 -5.36
N ASP A 75 8.24 7.59 -4.84
CA ASP A 75 9.45 7.36 -5.62
C ASP A 75 9.53 5.96 -6.26
N GLY A 76 8.52 5.12 -6.06
CA GLY A 76 8.44 3.75 -6.57
C GLY A 76 9.09 2.70 -5.68
N SER A 77 9.62 3.05 -4.50
CA SER A 77 10.14 2.09 -3.54
C SER A 77 9.03 1.45 -2.70
N VAL A 78 9.25 0.22 -2.23
CA VAL A 78 8.36 -0.46 -1.27
C VAL A 78 8.73 -0.01 0.14
N HIS A 79 7.75 0.48 0.90
CA HIS A 79 7.96 1.01 2.25
C HIS A 79 8.11 -0.13 3.26
N GLU A 80 8.99 0.03 4.25
CA GLU A 80 9.30 -1.01 5.25
C GLU A 80 8.09 -1.52 6.03
N LYS A 81 7.12 -0.64 6.30
CA LYS A 81 5.82 -0.97 6.93
C LYS A 81 4.99 -2.03 6.19
N THR A 82 5.37 -2.36 4.95
CA THR A 82 4.81 -3.48 4.19
C THR A 82 5.16 -4.83 4.81
N ILE A 83 6.37 -4.95 5.36
CA ILE A 83 6.95 -6.22 5.83
C ILE A 83 7.34 -6.18 7.31
N THR A 84 7.33 -5.00 7.92
CA THR A 84 7.59 -4.81 9.36
C THR A 84 6.29 -4.43 10.06
N PHE A 85 6.06 -5.00 11.24
CA PHE A 85 4.99 -4.55 12.11
C PHE A 85 5.49 -3.31 12.87
N THR A 86 5.16 -2.12 12.40
CA THR A 86 5.41 -0.85 13.12
C THR A 86 4.38 -0.63 14.24
N GLY A 87 3.99 -1.71 14.93
CA GLY A 87 3.12 -1.62 16.08
C GLY A 87 3.76 -0.71 17.11
N ARG A 88 3.15 0.47 17.32
CA ARG A 88 2.91 0.90 18.69
C ARG A 88 2.25 -0.29 19.35
N LEU A 89 3.01 -1.08 20.09
CA LEU A 89 2.49 -2.14 20.93
C LEU A 89 1.36 -1.50 21.74
N CYS A 90 0.11 -1.82 21.42
CA CYS A 90 -0.91 -1.77 22.46
C CYS A 90 -0.49 -2.90 23.39
N THR A 91 0.29 -2.56 24.40
CA THR A 91 0.72 -3.52 25.43
C THR A 91 -0.54 -3.93 26.18
N VAL A 92 -1.21 -4.97 25.70
CA VAL A 92 -2.27 -5.63 26.46
C VAL A 92 -1.54 -6.38 27.56
N TYR A 93 -1.46 -5.80 28.75
CA TYR A 93 -0.99 -6.51 29.93
C TYR A 93 -1.98 -7.63 30.23
N THR A 94 -1.69 -8.85 29.78
CA THR A 94 -2.40 -10.02 30.29
C THR A 94 -1.86 -10.27 31.70
N ASN A 95 -2.64 -9.88 32.71
CA ASN A 95 -2.41 -10.33 34.07
C ASN A 95 -2.66 -11.84 34.10
N ILE A 96 -1.59 -12.62 34.06
CA ILE A 96 -1.64 -14.04 34.41
C ILE A 96 -1.56 -14.09 35.94
N LYS A 97 -2.65 -14.50 36.58
CA LYS A 97 -2.72 -14.80 38.01
C LYS A 97 -2.10 -16.16 38.30
#